data_AF-A0A4P6TJH8-F1
#
_entry.id   AF-A0A4P6TJH8-F1
#
_cell.length_a   1.000
_cell.length_b   1.000
_cell.length_c   1.000
_cell.angle_alpha   90.00
_cell.angle_beta   90.00
_cell.angle_gamma   90.00
#
_symmetry.space_group_name_H-M   'P 1'
#
loop_
_entity.id
_entity.type
_entity.pdbx_description
1 polymer ?
#
loop_
_entity_poly.entity_id
_entity_poly.type
_entity_poly.pdbx_seq_one_letter_code
_entity_poly.pdbx_strand_id
1 'polypeptide(L)'
;MHCGLLWHHDMCCDSQLQHHVWPPVLAGNHSILVSKNMTDKNSGFTLIEMMITVAIVGILAAIALPSYRNYIIRGHRSEAETVMLQVAQEQERYYTMNNQYNIGATQVSPLGATGTSILYNITVASGTAPAGFQVNAVPANSQSPESQCGTLTLDSLGNKGSSGTYSTADCWK
;
A
#
# COMPACT_ATOMS: atom_id res chain seq x y z
N MET A 1 -1.21 -29.89 48.36
CA MET A 1 -0.27 -30.24 47.27
C MET A 1 -0.96 -29.86 45.96
N HIS A 2 -0.37 -28.90 45.22
CA HIS A 2 -0.75 -28.35 43.89
C HIS A 2 -2.11 -27.60 43.83
N CYS A 3 -2.25 -26.28 43.65
CA CYS A 3 -1.60 -25.25 42.80
C CYS A 3 -1.76 -25.58 41.30
N GLY A 4 -2.35 -24.80 40.40
CA GLY A 4 -2.97 -23.47 40.42
C GLY A 4 -3.23 -22.99 38.98
N LEU A 5 -4.16 -22.03 38.86
CA LEU A 5 -4.20 -20.89 37.93
C LEU A 5 -4.62 -21.07 36.45
N LEU A 6 -5.83 -20.55 36.19
CA LEU A 6 -6.27 -19.92 34.95
C LEU A 6 -5.44 -18.66 34.64
N TRP A 7 -5.23 -18.36 33.36
CA TRP A 7 -4.80 -17.05 32.88
C TRP A 7 -5.90 -16.41 32.03
N HIS A 8 -6.67 -15.50 32.65
CA HIS A 8 -7.25 -14.32 32.00
C HIS A 8 -6.31 -13.16 32.31
N HIS A 9 -5.90 -12.36 31.32
CA HIS A 9 -5.17 -11.11 31.59
C HIS A 9 -5.67 -9.99 30.68
N ASP A 10 -6.75 -9.36 31.15
CA ASP A 10 -7.06 -7.95 30.88
C ASP A 10 -6.25 -7.06 31.85
N MET A 11 -5.69 -6.00 31.28
CA MET A 11 -5.50 -4.65 31.83
C MET A 11 -5.34 -4.47 33.35
N CYS A 12 -4.12 -4.12 33.76
CA CYS A 12 -3.89 -3.11 34.80
C CYS A 12 -2.62 -2.33 34.45
N CYS A 13 -2.77 -1.18 33.79
CA CYS A 13 -1.70 -0.20 33.62
C CYS A 13 -1.81 0.75 34.81
N ASP A 14 -0.92 0.57 35.79
CA ASP A 14 -0.89 1.26 37.07
C ASP A 14 -0.40 2.71 36.90
N SER A 15 -1.17 3.62 37.46
CA SER A 15 -0.85 5.02 37.66
C SER A 15 -0.23 5.19 39.05
N GLN A 16 1.10 5.25 39.15
CA GLN A 16 1.76 5.77 40.36
C GLN A 16 2.95 6.67 39.99
N LEU A 17 2.72 7.96 40.24
CA LEU A 17 3.72 9.00 40.41
C LEU A 17 4.61 8.67 41.62
N GLN A 18 5.91 8.49 41.40
CA GLN A 18 6.89 8.62 42.49
C GLN A 18 7.91 9.72 42.16
N HIS A 19 7.83 10.74 43.01
CA HIS A 19 8.65 11.92 43.05
C HIS A 19 10.12 11.56 43.30
N HIS A 20 10.96 11.67 42.27
CA HIS A 20 12.40 11.75 42.45
C HIS A 20 12.76 13.18 42.89
N VAL A 21 12.96 13.33 44.20
CA VAL A 21 13.55 14.50 44.84
C VAL A 21 15.03 14.54 44.49
N TRP A 22 15.44 15.54 43.71
CA TRP A 22 16.86 15.86 43.50
C TRP A 22 17.40 16.67 44.69
N PRO A 23 18.62 16.40 45.17
CA PRO A 23 19.27 17.22 46.20
C PRO A 23 19.69 18.60 45.66
N PRO A 24 19.73 19.65 46.51
CA PRO A 24 20.25 20.96 46.10
C PRO A 24 21.77 20.92 45.98
N VAL A 25 22.28 21.18 44.78
CA VAL A 25 23.73 21.38 44.54
C VAL A 25 24.12 22.78 45.02
N LEU A 26 25.17 22.79 45.84
CA LEU A 26 25.81 23.96 46.41
C LEU A 26 26.26 24.96 45.34
N ALA A 27 25.93 26.23 45.58
CA ALA A 27 26.39 27.37 44.81
C ALA A 27 27.92 27.46 44.84
N GLY A 28 28.55 27.12 43.71
CA GLY A 28 29.93 27.43 43.41
C GLY A 28 30.00 28.56 42.39
N ASN A 29 30.37 29.76 42.85
CA ASN A 29 30.73 30.88 41.98
C ASN A 29 32.01 30.54 41.21
N HIS A 30 31.88 30.06 39.98
CA HIS A 30 32.97 30.04 39.01
C HIS A 30 32.66 31.04 37.90
N SER A 31 33.09 32.28 38.12
CA SER A 31 33.26 33.28 37.08
C SER A 31 34.39 32.84 36.14
N ILE A 32 34.04 32.13 35.06
CA ILE A 32 34.90 31.93 33.89
C ILE A 32 34.28 32.68 32.72
N LEU A 33 34.86 33.84 32.42
CA LEU A 33 34.59 34.60 31.20
C LEU A 33 35.32 33.92 30.03
N VAL A 34 34.62 33.10 29.26
CA VAL A 34 35.06 32.74 27.91
C VAL A 34 33.93 33.11 26.96
N SER A 35 33.97 34.36 26.50
CA SER A 35 33.28 34.78 25.28
C SER A 35 34.00 34.12 24.10
N LYS A 36 33.55 32.91 23.74
CA LYS A 36 33.92 32.31 22.46
C LYS A 36 33.02 32.97 21.42
N ASN A 37 33.52 34.04 20.79
CA ASN A 37 33.02 34.46 19.50
C ASN A 37 33.31 33.33 18.51
N MET A 38 32.39 32.36 18.45
CA MET A 38 32.28 31.46 17.30
C MET A 38 31.76 32.34 16.18
N THR A 39 32.68 32.98 15.47
CA THR A 39 32.37 33.50 14.14
C THR A 39 32.09 32.27 13.29
N ASP A 40 30.83 31.84 13.29
CA ASP A 40 30.35 30.81 12.40
C ASP A 40 30.68 31.27 10.99
N LYS A 41 31.64 30.59 10.37
CA LYS A 41 31.93 30.76 8.95
C LYS A 41 30.71 30.23 8.23
N ASN A 42 29.76 31.11 7.95
CA ASN A 42 28.64 30.83 7.07
C ASN A 42 29.21 30.54 5.67
N SER A 43 29.54 29.28 5.42
CA SER A 43 29.83 28.75 4.09
C SER A 43 28.50 28.66 3.34
N GLY A 44 28.15 29.74 2.65
CA GLY A 44 27.01 29.74 1.74
C GLY A 44 27.34 28.96 0.47
N PHE A 45 26.38 28.16 0.00
CA PHE A 45 26.41 27.58 -1.34
C PHE A 45 26.39 28.70 -2.38
N THR A 46 27.17 28.55 -3.46
CA THR A 46 27.17 29.54 -4.54
C THR A 46 25.91 29.42 -5.39
N LEU A 47 25.46 30.52 -5.99
CA LEU A 47 24.27 30.51 -6.85
C LEU A 47 24.48 29.61 -8.08
N ILE A 48 25.71 29.55 -8.60
CA ILE A 48 26.06 28.69 -9.73
C ILE A 48 26.06 27.20 -9.35
N GLU A 49 26.46 26.85 -8.14
CA GLU A 49 26.40 25.48 -7.63
C GLU A 49 24.95 25.00 -7.53
N MET A 50 24.04 25.87 -7.08
CA MET A 50 22.61 25.57 -7.07
C MET A 50 22.00 25.46 -8.47
N MET A 51 22.48 26.22 -9.46
CA MET A 51 22.00 26.05 -10.85
C MET A 51 22.39 24.69 -11.43
N ILE A 52 23.62 24.24 -11.19
CA ILE A 52 24.10 22.96 -11.71
C ILE A 52 23.39 21.79 -11.01
N THR A 53 23.21 21.85 -9.70
CA THR A 53 22.52 20.77 -8.96
C THR A 53 21.07 20.63 -9.41
N VAL A 54 20.33 21.73 -9.57
CA VAL A 54 18.95 21.68 -10.07
C VAL A 54 18.89 21.16 -11.51
N ALA A 55 19.85 21.54 -12.36
CA ALA A 55 19.92 21.01 -13.72
C ALA A 55 20.09 19.48 -13.74
N ILE A 56 20.98 18.94 -12.90
CA ILE A 56 21.19 17.48 -12.78
C ILE A 56 19.94 16.78 -12.23
N VAL A 57 19.34 17.33 -11.16
CA VAL A 57 18.11 16.77 -10.58
C VAL A 57 16.96 16.77 -11.60
N GLY A 58 16.85 17.82 -12.42
CA GLY A 58 15.84 17.91 -13.47
C GLY A 58 15.96 16.78 -14.51
N ILE A 59 17.19 16.46 -14.94
CA ILE A 59 17.44 15.36 -15.88
C ILE A 59 17.07 14.01 -15.26
N LEU A 60 17.46 13.77 -14.00
CA LEU A 60 17.14 12.53 -13.31
C LEU A 60 15.62 12.37 -13.09
N ALA A 61 14.94 13.44 -12.68
CA ALA A 61 13.51 13.44 -12.44
C ALA A 61 12.69 13.10 -13.71
N ALA A 62 13.13 13.57 -14.88
CA ALA A 62 12.46 13.32 -16.16
C ALA A 62 12.36 11.82 -16.50
N ILE A 63 13.36 11.02 -16.10
CA ILE A 63 13.38 9.57 -16.34
C ILE A 63 12.73 8.82 -15.16
N ALA A 64 12.99 9.26 -13.94
CA ALA A 64 12.56 8.56 -12.73
C ALA A 64 11.04 8.60 -12.53
N LEU A 65 10.40 9.76 -12.76
CA LEU A 65 8.96 9.94 -12.50
C LEU A 65 8.05 9.00 -13.31
N PRO A 66 8.17 8.87 -14.65
CA PRO A 66 7.32 7.93 -15.40
C PRO A 66 7.57 6.48 -14.99
N SER A 67 8.83 6.10 -14.71
CA SER A 67 9.18 4.76 -14.26
C SER A 67 8.54 4.42 -12.92
N TYR A 68 8.63 5.33 -11.95
CA TYR A 68 8.03 5.15 -10.62
C TYR A 68 6.51 5.02 -10.67
N ARG A 69 5.83 5.83 -11.50
CA ARG A 69 4.37 5.70 -11.70
C ARG A 69 3.99 4.33 -12.23
N ASN A 70 4.72 3.84 -13.23
CA ASN A 70 4.49 2.50 -13.79
C ASN A 70 4.72 1.38 -12.76
N TYR A 71 5.68 1.55 -11.85
CA TYR A 71 5.91 0.61 -10.74
C TYR A 71 4.71 0.54 -9.79
N ILE A 72 4.16 1.69 -9.39
CA ILE A 72 2.98 1.74 -8.52
C ILE A 72 1.75 1.10 -9.19
N ILE A 73 1.52 1.39 -10.47
CA ILE A 73 0.40 0.80 -11.24
C ILE A 73 0.53 -0.73 -11.36
N ARG A 74 1.76 -1.27 -11.45
CA ARG A 74 1.98 -2.72 -11.37
C ARG A 74 1.61 -3.27 -9.99
N GLY A 75 1.97 -2.56 -8.92
CA GLY A 75 1.54 -2.88 -7.56
C GLY A 75 0.03 -2.96 -7.42
N HIS A 76 -0.70 -1.96 -7.93
CA HIS A 76 -2.17 -1.94 -7.91
C HIS A 76 -2.79 -3.15 -8.64
N ARG A 77 -2.19 -3.57 -9.78
CA ARG A 77 -2.63 -4.75 -10.53
C ARG A 77 -2.32 -6.06 -9.83
N SER A 78 -1.16 -6.16 -9.19
CA SER A 78 -0.80 -7.33 -8.37
C SER A 78 -1.73 -7.48 -7.16
N GLU A 79 -2.13 -6.37 -6.56
CA GLU A 79 -3.13 -6.37 -5.49
C GLU A 79 -4.51 -6.79 -6.02
N ALA A 80 -4.94 -6.24 -7.15
CA ALA A 80 -6.19 -6.66 -7.79
C ALA A 80 -6.19 -8.15 -8.16
N GLU A 81 -5.09 -8.67 -8.68
CA GLU A 81 -4.91 -10.11 -8.94
C GLU A 81 -5.08 -10.94 -7.67
N THR A 82 -4.51 -10.49 -6.54
CA THR A 82 -4.66 -11.17 -5.25
C THR A 82 -6.12 -11.24 -4.83
N VAL A 83 -6.86 -10.13 -4.95
CA VAL A 83 -8.29 -10.09 -4.63
C VAL A 83 -9.10 -10.95 -5.61
N MET A 84 -8.76 -10.94 -6.92
CA MET A 84 -9.42 -11.80 -7.91
C MET A 84 -9.24 -13.29 -7.60
N LEU A 85 -8.04 -13.70 -7.16
CA LEU A 85 -7.75 -15.08 -6.75
C LEU A 85 -8.53 -15.46 -5.48
N GLN A 86 -8.68 -14.54 -4.53
CA GLN A 86 -9.53 -14.75 -3.35
C GLN A 86 -10.99 -14.97 -3.76
N VAL A 87 -11.52 -14.10 -4.63
CA VAL A 87 -12.89 -14.24 -5.17
C VAL A 87 -13.05 -15.56 -5.92
N ALA A 88 -12.07 -15.97 -6.73
CA ALA A 88 -12.11 -17.25 -7.43
C ALA A 88 -12.17 -18.45 -6.45
N GLN A 89 -11.37 -18.44 -5.38
CA GLN A 89 -11.44 -19.48 -4.34
C GLN A 89 -12.79 -19.49 -3.61
N GLU A 90 -13.38 -18.32 -3.36
CA GLU A 90 -14.72 -18.22 -2.79
C GLU A 90 -15.80 -18.79 -3.72
N GLN A 91 -15.65 -18.63 -5.03
CA GLN A 91 -16.55 -19.25 -6.01
C GLN A 91 -16.49 -20.78 -5.95
N GLU A 92 -15.30 -21.37 -5.86
CA GLU A 92 -15.15 -22.83 -5.73
C GLU A 92 -15.76 -23.37 -4.42
N ARG A 93 -15.54 -22.64 -3.31
CA ARG A 93 -16.17 -22.95 -2.03
C ARG A 93 -17.70 -22.85 -2.13
N TYR A 94 -18.21 -21.82 -2.79
CA TYR A 94 -19.64 -21.61 -2.97
C TYR A 94 -20.28 -22.71 -3.83
N TYR A 95 -19.60 -23.14 -4.90
CA TYR A 95 -20.05 -24.24 -5.75
C TYR A 95 -20.15 -25.56 -4.97
N THR A 96 -19.17 -25.86 -4.12
CA THR A 96 -19.17 -27.07 -3.27
C THR A 96 -20.41 -27.14 -2.35
N MET A 97 -20.92 -25.99 -1.90
CA MET A 97 -22.07 -25.92 -0.99
C MET A 97 -23.42 -25.79 -1.72
N ASN A 98 -23.45 -25.15 -2.89
CA ASN A 98 -24.71 -24.75 -3.55
C ASN A 98 -24.90 -25.36 -4.95
N ASN A 99 -23.92 -26.11 -5.45
CA ASN A 99 -23.90 -26.70 -6.80
C ASN A 99 -24.09 -25.67 -7.95
N GLN A 100 -23.75 -24.40 -7.68
CA GLN A 100 -23.78 -23.29 -8.62
C GLN A 100 -22.77 -22.23 -8.18
N TYR A 101 -22.28 -21.39 -9.09
CA TYR A 101 -21.43 -20.24 -8.75
C TYR A 101 -22.26 -19.02 -8.32
N ASN A 102 -21.69 -18.14 -7.51
CA ASN A 102 -22.33 -16.90 -7.06
C ASN A 102 -22.13 -15.80 -8.10
N ILE A 103 -22.87 -15.91 -9.21
CA ILE A 103 -22.84 -14.92 -10.30
C ILE A 103 -23.45 -13.60 -9.83
N GLY A 104 -22.80 -12.49 -10.17
CA GLY A 104 -23.18 -11.16 -9.72
C GLY A 104 -22.55 -10.74 -8.39
N ALA A 105 -21.74 -11.60 -7.75
CA ALA A 105 -20.93 -11.20 -6.61
C ALA A 105 -20.02 -10.02 -6.98
N THR A 106 -19.88 -9.07 -6.07
CA THR A 106 -19.08 -7.86 -6.23
C THR A 106 -18.04 -7.74 -5.13
N GLN A 107 -16.90 -7.16 -5.48
CA GLN A 107 -15.79 -6.89 -4.57
C GLN A 107 -15.03 -5.66 -5.09
N VAL A 108 -14.12 -5.11 -4.29
CA VAL A 108 -13.25 -4.00 -4.66
C VAL A 108 -11.79 -4.33 -4.33
N SER A 109 -10.88 -3.72 -5.09
CA SER A 109 -9.45 -3.68 -4.80
C SER A 109 -8.97 -2.23 -4.70
N PRO A 110 -8.18 -1.84 -3.69
CA PRO A 110 -7.79 -2.61 -2.49
C PRO A 110 -8.97 -3.16 -1.69
N LEU A 111 -8.77 -4.25 -0.95
CA LEU A 111 -9.82 -4.82 -0.10
C LEU A 111 -10.21 -3.81 0.99
N GLY A 112 -11.51 -3.53 1.13
CA GLY A 112 -12.02 -2.53 2.08
C GLY A 112 -11.89 -1.07 1.60
N ALA A 113 -11.43 -0.83 0.38
CA ALA A 113 -11.44 0.50 -0.21
C ALA A 113 -12.86 1.06 -0.34
N THR A 114 -12.99 2.37 -0.15
CA THR A 114 -14.26 3.09 -0.26
C THR A 114 -14.10 4.39 -1.06
N GLY A 115 -15.17 4.82 -1.72
CA GLY A 115 -15.17 6.07 -2.50
C GLY A 115 -14.04 6.11 -3.52
N THR A 116 -13.22 7.17 -3.47
CA THR A 116 -12.13 7.41 -4.43
C THR A 116 -10.89 6.55 -4.23
N SER A 117 -10.80 5.79 -3.13
CA SER A 117 -9.70 4.85 -2.89
C SER A 117 -9.85 3.53 -3.64
N ILE A 118 -11.03 3.27 -4.22
CA ILE A 118 -11.28 2.08 -5.04
C ILE A 118 -10.50 2.24 -6.35
N LEU A 119 -9.62 1.28 -6.65
CA LEU A 119 -8.84 1.25 -7.88
C LEU A 119 -9.48 0.32 -8.92
N TYR A 120 -10.00 -0.82 -8.48
CA TYR A 120 -10.73 -1.77 -9.31
C TYR A 120 -12.04 -2.19 -8.67
N ASN A 121 -13.10 -2.21 -9.49
CA ASN A 121 -14.35 -2.88 -9.16
C ASN A 121 -14.30 -4.30 -9.71
N ILE A 122 -14.49 -5.28 -8.84
CA ILE A 122 -14.42 -6.69 -9.17
C ILE A 122 -15.84 -7.25 -9.22
N THR A 123 -16.17 -7.96 -10.29
CA THR A 123 -17.47 -8.62 -10.47
C THR A 123 -17.30 -10.05 -10.95
N VAL A 124 -18.25 -10.91 -10.60
CA VAL A 124 -18.29 -12.30 -11.08
C VAL A 124 -19.39 -12.44 -12.12
N ALA A 125 -19.01 -12.85 -13.33
CA ALA A 125 -19.92 -13.16 -14.43
C ALA A 125 -19.93 -14.67 -14.72
N SER A 126 -20.91 -15.13 -15.49
CA SER A 126 -20.92 -16.50 -16.01
C SER A 126 -19.70 -16.72 -16.92
N GLY A 127 -18.96 -17.79 -16.68
CA GLY A 127 -17.80 -18.19 -17.47
C GLY A 127 -18.18 -19.17 -18.60
N THR A 128 -17.17 -19.89 -19.08
CA THR A 128 -17.33 -20.88 -20.16
C THR A 128 -18.19 -22.08 -19.72
N ALA A 129 -19.06 -22.53 -20.61
CA ALA A 129 -19.90 -23.72 -20.43
C ALA A 129 -19.05 -25.00 -20.20
N PRO A 130 -19.58 -26.04 -19.51
CA PRO A 130 -20.97 -26.20 -19.05
C PRO A 130 -21.27 -25.55 -17.68
N ALA A 131 -20.25 -25.28 -16.86
CA ALA A 131 -20.37 -24.52 -15.63
C ALA A 131 -19.02 -23.86 -15.30
N GLY A 132 -18.95 -22.54 -15.41
CA GLY A 132 -17.75 -21.76 -15.10
C GLY A 132 -18.12 -20.37 -14.61
N PHE A 133 -17.14 -19.67 -14.05
CA PHE A 133 -17.24 -18.26 -13.72
C PHE A 133 -16.11 -17.48 -14.41
N GLN A 134 -16.30 -16.18 -14.51
CA GLN A 134 -15.27 -15.23 -14.89
C GLN A 134 -15.26 -14.08 -13.88
N VAL A 135 -14.12 -13.87 -13.24
CA VAL A 135 -13.87 -12.72 -12.39
C VAL A 135 -13.35 -11.59 -13.27
N ASN A 136 -13.98 -10.43 -13.19
CA ASN A 136 -13.66 -9.24 -13.96
C ASN A 136 -13.22 -8.11 -13.02
N ALA A 137 -11.99 -7.62 -13.14
CA ALA A 137 -11.54 -6.42 -12.45
C ALA A 137 -11.53 -5.24 -13.42
N VAL A 138 -12.50 -4.32 -13.24
CA VAL A 138 -12.68 -3.12 -14.05
C VAL A 138 -12.05 -1.93 -13.33
N PRO A 139 -11.14 -1.16 -13.95
CA PRO A 139 -10.62 0.07 -13.36
C PRO A 139 -11.76 1.00 -12.93
N ALA A 140 -11.71 1.49 -11.69
CA ALA A 140 -12.78 2.32 -11.13
C ALA A 140 -12.92 3.67 -11.83
N ASN A 141 -11.81 4.18 -12.36
CA ASN A 141 -11.74 5.43 -13.10
C ASN A 141 -11.22 5.13 -14.52
N SER A 142 -12.04 5.38 -15.55
CA SER A 142 -11.65 5.11 -16.94
C SER A 142 -10.50 6.00 -17.44
N GLN A 143 -10.27 7.14 -16.80
CA GLN A 143 -9.17 8.06 -17.11
C GLN A 143 -7.92 7.84 -16.26
N SER A 144 -7.94 6.90 -15.31
CA SER A 144 -6.79 6.67 -14.46
C SER A 144 -5.70 5.89 -15.19
N PRO A 145 -4.43 5.98 -14.74
CA PRO A 145 -3.33 5.22 -15.36
C PRO A 145 -3.55 3.70 -15.40
N GLU A 146 -4.38 3.16 -14.50
CA GLU A 146 -4.81 1.77 -14.44
C GLU A 146 -5.60 1.31 -15.68
N SER A 147 -6.20 2.24 -16.44
CA SER A 147 -7.02 1.92 -17.60
C SER A 147 -6.25 1.41 -18.82
N GLN A 148 -4.91 1.51 -18.82
CA GLN A 148 -4.05 1.02 -19.92
C GLN A 148 -4.22 -0.48 -20.20
N CYS A 149 -4.51 -1.26 -19.16
CA CYS A 149 -4.79 -2.70 -19.27
C CYS A 149 -6.27 -3.04 -19.48
N GLY A 150 -7.16 -2.04 -19.43
CA GLY A 150 -8.60 -2.25 -19.48
C GLY A 150 -9.08 -3.15 -18.34
N THR A 151 -10.08 -3.96 -18.62
CA THR A 151 -10.61 -4.95 -17.68
C THR A 151 -9.69 -6.16 -17.65
N LEU A 152 -9.22 -6.54 -16.46
CA LEU A 152 -8.50 -7.79 -16.23
C LEU A 152 -9.51 -8.90 -15.98
N THR A 153 -9.30 -10.07 -16.59
CA THR A 153 -10.22 -11.22 -16.44
C THR A 153 -9.49 -12.47 -15.98
N LEU A 154 -10.12 -13.23 -15.08
CA LEU A 154 -9.66 -14.54 -14.62
C LEU A 154 -10.83 -15.51 -14.68
N ASP A 155 -10.71 -16.59 -15.44
CA ASP A 155 -11.75 -17.63 -15.51
C ASP A 155 -11.50 -18.78 -14.52
N SER A 156 -12.48 -19.68 -14.41
CA SER A 156 -12.41 -20.88 -13.56
C SER A 156 -11.34 -21.89 -13.97
N LEU A 157 -10.72 -21.74 -15.15
CA LEU A 157 -9.59 -22.56 -15.61
C LEU A 157 -8.25 -21.90 -15.32
N GLY A 158 -8.25 -20.69 -14.74
CA GLY A 158 -7.06 -19.89 -14.49
C GLY A 158 -6.54 -19.14 -15.71
N ASN A 159 -7.29 -19.08 -16.82
CA ASN A 159 -6.90 -18.26 -17.95
C ASN A 159 -7.05 -16.79 -17.60
N LYS A 160 -5.98 -16.04 -17.87
CA LYS A 160 -5.87 -14.61 -17.63
C LYS A 160 -6.13 -13.86 -18.92
N GLY A 161 -6.90 -12.78 -18.87
CA GLY A 161 -7.20 -11.91 -20.00
C GLY A 161 -7.10 -10.43 -19.65
N SER A 162 -7.02 -9.60 -20.68
CA SER A 162 -7.03 -8.13 -20.58
C SER A 162 -7.72 -7.53 -21.79
N SER A 163 -8.46 -6.43 -21.63
CA SER A 163 -9.16 -5.75 -22.73
C SER A 163 -8.57 -4.41 -23.16
N GLY A 164 -7.47 -3.98 -22.54
CA GLY A 164 -6.81 -2.71 -22.84
C GLY A 164 -5.82 -2.77 -24.00
N THR A 165 -5.03 -1.70 -24.13
CA THR A 165 -4.04 -1.51 -25.20
C THR A 165 -2.79 -2.37 -25.00
N TYR A 166 -2.42 -2.64 -23.74
CA TYR A 166 -1.26 -3.46 -23.42
C TYR A 166 -1.56 -4.95 -23.58
N SER A 167 -0.50 -5.71 -23.89
CA SER A 167 -0.62 -7.16 -24.02
C SER A 167 -1.03 -7.79 -22.68
N THR A 168 -1.74 -8.91 -22.73
CA THR A 168 -2.12 -9.65 -21.51
C THR A 168 -0.90 -10.03 -20.69
N ALA A 169 0.21 -10.41 -21.35
CA ALA A 169 1.45 -10.71 -20.67
C ALA A 169 2.04 -9.49 -19.93
N ASP A 170 1.89 -8.27 -20.45
CA ASP A 170 2.35 -7.05 -19.75
C ASP A 170 1.38 -6.60 -18.66
N CYS A 171 0.12 -6.99 -18.78
CA CYS A 171 -0.93 -6.66 -17.83
C CYS A 171 -0.87 -7.49 -16.54
N TRP A 172 -0.44 -8.74 -16.65
CA TRP A 172 -0.37 -9.73 -15.56
C TRP A 172 1.05 -10.02 -15.08
N LYS A 173 1.89 -8.98 -15.01
CA LYS A 173 3.31 -9.03 -14.60
C LYS A 173 3.53 -8.36 -13.25
#